data_AF-A0A257X9D1-F1
#
_entry.id   AF-A0A257X9D1-F1
#
_cell.length_a   1.000
_cell.length_b   1.000
_cell.length_c   1.000
_cell.angle_alpha   90.00
_cell.angle_beta   90.00
_cell.angle_gamma   90.00
#
_symmetry.space_group_name_H-M   'P 1'
#
loop_
_entity.id
_entity.type
_entity.pdbx_description
1 polymer ?
#
loop_
_entity_poly.entity_id
_entity_poly.type
_entity_poly.pdbx_seq_one_letter_code
_entity_poly.pdbx_strand_id
1 'polypeptide(L)'
;GLLSELAASAEHLDDAIGEVVDALLLGGPRAQQQVKSVVRALGRPRVDEKTLDQAVDIEHRLDASAEAQEGLDALFGRRHPGWVPAGSS
;
A
#
# COMPACT_ATOMS: atom_id res chain seq x y z
N GLY A 1 -2.76 -5.77 -18.98
CA GLY A 1 -1.33 -5.99 -18.70
C GLY A 1 -1.23 -7.20 -17.81
N LEU A 2 -0.34 -8.13 -18.14
CA LEU A 2 -0.13 -9.36 -17.37
C LEU A 2 1.00 -9.21 -16.34
N LEU A 3 1.94 -8.29 -16.58
CA LEU A 3 3.11 -8.02 -15.75
C LEU A 3 3.26 -6.52 -15.54
N SER A 4 3.71 -6.12 -14.35
CA SER A 4 4.06 -4.73 -13.98
C SER A 4 5.50 -4.38 -14.36
N GLU A 5 6.42 -5.34 -14.24
CA GLU A 5 7.86 -5.16 -14.44
C GLU A 5 8.51 -6.44 -14.98
N LEU A 6 9.75 -6.31 -15.47
CA LEU A 6 10.58 -7.40 -15.99
C LEU A 6 11.98 -7.31 -15.37
N ALA A 7 12.48 -8.41 -14.84
CA ALA A 7 13.89 -8.51 -14.44
C ALA A 7 14.80 -8.53 -15.68
N ALA A 8 16.01 -7.98 -15.54
CA ALA A 8 16.99 -7.92 -16.64
C ALA A 8 17.44 -9.32 -17.10
N SER A 9 17.49 -10.27 -16.18
CA SER A 9 17.75 -11.69 -16.43
C SER A 9 17.21 -12.55 -15.28
N ALA A 10 17.31 -13.88 -15.41
CA ALA A 10 16.88 -14.80 -14.35
C ALA A 10 17.70 -14.64 -13.06
N GLU A 11 18.99 -14.32 -13.17
CA GLU A 11 19.90 -14.11 -12.04
C GLU A 11 19.54 -12.87 -11.21
N HIS A 12 18.88 -11.87 -11.82
CA HIS A 12 18.47 -10.63 -11.14
C HIS A 12 17.02 -10.69 -10.64
N LEU A 13 16.35 -11.84 -10.74
CA LEU A 13 14.95 -11.96 -10.35
C LEU A 13 14.76 -11.74 -8.85
N ASP A 14 15.64 -12.31 -8.02
CA ASP A 14 15.57 -12.18 -6.57
C ASP A 14 15.80 -10.73 -6.12
N ASP A 15 16.72 -10.01 -6.77
CA ASP A 15 16.97 -8.58 -6.51
C ASP A 15 15.73 -7.74 -6.84
N ALA A 16 15.13 -7.96 -8.01
CA ALA A 16 13.90 -7.26 -8.40
C ALA A 16 12.73 -7.55 -7.46
N ILE A 17 12.61 -8.80 -6.98
CA ILE A 17 11.63 -9.17 -5.95
C ILE A 17 11.93 -8.42 -4.65
N GLY A 18 13.20 -8.36 -4.25
CA GLY A 18 13.66 -7.63 -3.06
C GLY A 18 13.24 -6.17 -3.09
N GLU A 19 13.49 -5.46 -4.20
CA GLU A 19 13.10 -4.06 -4.37
C GLU A 19 11.58 -3.84 -4.19
N VAL A 20 10.77 -4.73 -4.76
CA VAL A 20 9.30 -4.68 -4.62
C VAL A 20 8.88 -4.95 -3.18
N VAL A 21 9.49 -5.95 -2.53
CA VAL A 21 9.20 -6.30 -1.14
C VAL A 21 9.58 -5.16 -0.21
N ASP A 22 10.76 -4.56 -0.39
CA ASP A 22 11.23 -3.45 0.43
C ASP A 22 10.30 -2.25 0.30
N ALA A 23 9.89 -1.90 -0.92
CA ALA A 23 8.91 -0.85 -1.15
C ALA A 23 7.56 -1.14 -0.48
N LEU A 24 7.10 -2.39 -0.50
CA LEU A 24 5.88 -2.81 0.20
C LEU A 24 6.05 -2.77 1.72
N LEU A 25 7.22 -3.06 2.28
CA LEU A 25 7.44 -3.03 3.73
C LEU A 25 7.42 -1.61 4.32
N LEU A 26 7.61 -0.58 3.50
CA LEU A 26 7.47 0.82 3.93
C LEU A 26 6.01 1.21 4.18
N GLY A 27 5.05 0.60 3.49
CA GLY A 27 3.63 0.95 3.58
C GLY A 27 2.92 0.31 4.78
N GLY A 28 2.05 1.08 5.45
CA GLY A 28 1.23 0.57 6.55
C GLY A 28 0.37 -0.64 6.13
N PRO A 29 0.36 -1.74 6.90
CA PRO A 29 -0.27 -2.99 6.48
C PRO A 29 -1.79 -2.86 6.32
N ARG A 30 -2.48 -2.09 7.17
CA ARG A 30 -3.93 -1.87 7.03
C ARG A 30 -4.23 -0.92 5.87
N ALA A 31 -3.43 0.13 5.69
CA ALA A 31 -3.55 1.02 4.54
C ALA A 31 -3.44 0.26 3.21
N GLN A 32 -2.47 -0.65 3.10
CA GLN A 32 -2.32 -1.51 1.93
C GLN A 32 -3.47 -2.50 1.73
N GLN A 33 -3.99 -3.08 2.81
CA GLN A 33 -5.17 -3.93 2.72
C GLN A 33 -6.39 -3.15 2.20
N GLN A 34 -6.56 -1.92 2.70
CA GLN A 34 -7.71 -1.08 2.39
C GLN A 34 -7.67 -0.56 0.97
N VAL A 35 -6.53 -0.06 0.48
CA VAL A 35 -6.43 0.40 -0.90
C VAL A 35 -6.71 -0.73 -1.89
N LYS A 36 -6.30 -1.97 -1.58
CA LYS A 36 -6.66 -3.16 -2.37
C LYS A 36 -8.17 -3.44 -2.35
N SER A 37 -8.85 -3.18 -1.24
CA SER A 37 -10.32 -3.30 -1.16
C SER A 37 -11.01 -2.21 -1.99
N VAL A 38 -10.55 -0.96 -1.92
CA VAL A 38 -11.07 0.16 -2.73
C VAL A 38 -10.91 -0.12 -4.21
N VAL A 39 -9.70 -0.50 -4.66
CA VAL A 39 -9.42 -0.82 -6.07
C VAL A 39 -10.31 -1.95 -6.59
N ARG A 40 -10.59 -2.96 -5.76
CA ARG A 40 -11.52 -4.05 -6.13
C ARG A 40 -12.97 -3.59 -6.19
N ALA A 41 -13.39 -2.75 -5.25
CA ALA A 41 -14.74 -2.20 -5.22
C ALA A 41 -15.03 -1.33 -6.46
N LEU A 42 -14.05 -0.52 -6.89
CA LEU A 42 -14.18 0.35 -8.07
C LEU A 42 -14.31 -0.42 -9.40
N GLY A 43 -13.81 -1.66 -9.49
CA GLY A 43 -13.96 -2.53 -10.66
C GLY A 43 -13.42 -1.96 -11.99
N ARG A 44 -13.86 -2.53 -13.12
CA ARG A 44 -13.71 -2.00 -14.50
C ARG A 44 -15.02 -2.30 -15.26
N PRO A 45 -15.60 -1.44 -16.13
CA PRO A 45 -15.37 -0.02 -16.42
C PRO A 45 -16.67 0.84 -16.36
N ARG A 46 -17.48 0.74 -15.30
CA ARG A 46 -18.49 1.77 -14.99
C ARG A 46 -18.56 1.98 -13.49
N VAL A 47 -17.84 2.99 -13.02
CA VAL A 47 -18.00 3.51 -11.66
C VAL A 47 -19.32 4.28 -11.67
N ASP A 48 -20.31 3.79 -10.93
CA ASP A 48 -21.52 4.54 -10.60
C ASP A 48 -21.37 5.22 -9.23
N GLU A 49 -22.31 6.10 -8.88
CA GLU A 49 -22.28 6.85 -7.62
C GLU A 49 -22.23 5.93 -6.40
N LYS A 50 -22.97 4.81 -6.45
CA LYS A 50 -22.95 3.79 -5.40
C LYS A 50 -21.57 3.14 -5.22
N THR A 51 -20.87 2.88 -6.31
CA THR A 51 -19.50 2.34 -6.29
C THR A 51 -18.53 3.34 -5.65
N LEU A 52 -18.72 4.63 -5.92
CA LEU A 52 -17.93 5.70 -5.32
C LEU A 52 -18.20 5.84 -3.81
N ASP A 53 -19.47 5.86 -3.39
CA ASP A 53 -19.86 5.93 -1.98
C ASP A 53 -19.26 4.76 -1.18
N GLN A 54 -19.28 3.55 -1.74
CA GLN A 54 -18.67 2.37 -1.13
C GLN A 54 -17.15 2.52 -0.98
N ALA A 55 -16.46 3.10 -1.97
CA ALA A 55 -15.02 3.35 -1.88
C ALA A 55 -14.68 4.38 -0.78
N VAL A 56 -15.47 5.44 -0.67
CA VAL A 56 -15.33 6.49 0.37
C VAL A 56 -15.58 5.91 1.77
N ASP A 57 -16.65 5.12 1.94
CA ASP A 57 -16.96 4.46 3.21
C ASP A 57 -15.87 3.47 3.65
N ILE A 58 -15.19 2.85 2.68
CA ILE A 58 -14.02 2.01 2.96
C ILE A 58 -12.88 2.91 3.44
N GLU A 59 -12.53 3.98 2.71
CA GLU A 59 -11.43 4.90 3.00
C GLU A 59 -11.53 5.53 4.41
N HIS A 60 -12.69 6.09 4.77
CA HIS A 60 -12.92 6.77 6.04
C HIS A 60 -12.58 5.94 7.29
N ARG A 61 -12.55 4.60 7.17
CA ARG A 61 -12.23 3.70 8.30
C ARG A 61 -10.78 3.81 8.77
N LEU A 62 -9.86 4.29 7.93
CA LEU A 62 -8.44 4.40 8.29
C LEU A 62 -7.96 5.79 8.66
N ASP A 63 -8.63 6.85 8.20
CA ASP A 63 -8.17 8.23 8.39
C ASP A 63 -8.04 8.64 9.86
N ALA A 64 -8.77 7.98 10.77
CA ALA A 64 -8.69 8.17 12.21
C ALA A 64 -8.07 6.98 12.96
N SER A 65 -7.40 6.06 12.26
CA SER A 65 -6.82 4.86 12.85
C SER A 65 -5.49 5.13 13.55
N ALA A 66 -5.11 4.24 14.49
CA ALA A 66 -3.78 4.28 15.10
C ALA A 66 -2.64 4.14 14.08
N GLU A 67 -2.87 3.44 12.97
CA GLU A 67 -1.87 3.31 11.89
C GLU A 67 -1.69 4.62 11.13
N ALA A 68 -2.78 5.34 10.84
CA ALA A 68 -2.72 6.66 10.23
C ALA A 68 -2.01 7.68 11.13
N GLN A 69 -2.35 7.69 12.44
CA GLN A 69 -1.67 8.55 13.40
C GLN A 69 -0.18 8.24 13.50
N GLU A 70 0.21 6.97 13.61
CA GLU A 70 1.62 6.57 13.65
C GLU A 70 2.37 6.94 12.36
N GLY A 71 1.71 6.81 11.20
CA GLY A 71 2.29 7.24 9.92
C GLY A 71 2.61 8.74 9.89
N LEU A 72 1.68 9.57 10.37
CA LEU A 72 1.90 11.01 10.51
C LEU A 72 2.98 11.34 11.54
N ASP A 73 2.94 10.70 12.70
CA ASP A 73 3.93 10.90 13.76
C ASP A 73 5.35 10.50 13.30
N ALA A 74 5.47 9.41 12.54
CA ALA A 74 6.73 8.96 11.96
C ALA A 74 7.25 9.93 10.91
N LEU A 75 6.38 10.41 10.01
CA LEU A 75 6.71 11.41 9.00
C LEU A 75 7.24 12.70 9.63
N PHE A 76 6.52 13.26 10.61
CA PHE A 76 6.94 14.48 11.30
C PHE A 76 8.17 14.27 12.18
N GLY A 77 8.31 13.08 12.78
CA GLY A 77 9.46 12.68 13.57
C GLY A 77 10.70 12.30 12.75
N ARG A 78 10.62 12.28 11.41
CA ARG A 78 11.70 11.83 10.49
C ARG A 78 12.26 10.45 10.89
N ARG A 79 11.39 9.55 11.27
CA ARG A 79 11.70 8.18 11.65
C ARG A 79 10.88 7.21 10.81
N HIS A 80 11.28 5.95 10.79
CA HIS A 80 10.40 4.92 10.26
C HIS A 80 9.22 4.70 11.22
N PRO A 81 8.03 4.43 10.68
CA PRO A 81 6.89 4.01 11.48
C PRO A 81 7.12 2.60 12.04
N GLY A 82 6.47 2.29 13.16
CA GLY A 82 6.74 1.07 13.94
C GLY A 82 6.45 -0.27 13.23
N TRP A 83 5.82 -0.25 12.05
CA TRP A 83 5.63 -1.46 11.23
C TRP A 83 6.82 -1.79 10.32
N VAL A 84 7.76 -0.86 10.12
CA VAL A 84 8.97 -1.12 9.32
C VAL A 84 9.93 -1.98 10.15
N PRO A 85 10.36 -3.16 9.66
CA PRO A 85 11.31 -4.01 10.36
C PRO A 85 12.63 -3.29 10.66
N ALA A 86 13.23 -3.58 11.82
CA ALA A 86 14.57 -3.11 12.12
C ALA A 86 15.57 -3.71 11.14
N GLY A 87 16.22 -2.87 10.32
CA GLY A 87 17.20 -3.29 9.31
C GLY A 87 16.77 -3.08 7.85
N SER A 88 15.53 -2.66 7.59
CA SER A 88 15.15 -2.12 6.27
C SER A 88 15.93 -0.81 6.04
N SER A 89 16.83 -0.81 5.05
CA SER A 89 17.65 0.36 4.67
C SER A 89 16.99 1.17 3.56
#